data_AF-A0A924BK63-F1
#
_entry.id   AF-A0A924BK63-F1
#
_cell.length_a   1.000
_cell.length_b   1.000
_cell.length_c   1.000
_cell.angle_alpha   90.00
_cell.angle_beta   90.00
_cell.angle_gamma   90.00
#
_symmetry.space_group_name_H-M   'P 1'
#
loop_
_entity.id
_entity.type
_entity.pdbx_description
1 polymer ?
#
loop_
_entity_poly.entity_id
_entity_poly.type
_entity_poly.pdbx_seq_one_letter_code
_entity_poly.pdbx_strand_id
1 'polypeptide(L)' 'AAVLNDWLKDRQWLIGDHISYADFRVATLMPFARQALLPVDDYPGLQRHAAQLDALPHWRDPFHGLTAPD' A
#
# COMPACT_ATOMS: atom_id res chain seq x y z
N ALA A 1 -13.79 1.53 -2.65
CA ALA A 1 -12.74 1.93 -1.68
C ALA A 1 -13.30 2.29 -0.31
N ALA A 2 -14.52 2.84 -0.17
CA ALA A 2 -15.12 3.19 1.14
C ALA A 2 -15.04 2.07 2.20
N VAL A 3 -15.43 0.83 1.88
CA VAL A 3 -15.35 -0.31 2.82
C VAL A 3 -13.94 -0.54 3.35
N LEU A 4 -12.94 -0.51 2.47
CA LEU A 4 -11.53 -0.69 2.83
C LEU A 4 -10.99 0.50 3.63
N ASN A 5 -11.37 1.71 3.26
CA ASN A 5 -11.01 2.93 3.98
C ASN A 5 -11.52 2.89 5.43
N ASP A 6 -12.80 2.54 5.61
CA ASP A 6 -13.43 2.47 6.92
C ASP A 6 -12.83 1.33 7.74
N TRP A 7 -12.54 0.19 7.11
CA TRP A 7 -11.83 -0.92 7.75
C TRP A 7 -10.45 -0.51 8.29
N LEU A 8 -9.73 0.34 7.56
CA LEU A 8 -8.40 0.85 7.91
C LEU A 8 -8.43 2.04 8.88
N LYS A 9 -9.60 2.57 9.25
CA LYS A 9 -9.71 3.74 10.11
C LYS A 9 -9.06 3.51 11.48
N ASP A 10 -9.34 2.35 12.07
CA ASP A 10 -8.91 2.00 13.44
C ASP A 10 -7.88 0.85 13.44
N ARG A 11 -7.28 0.53 12.29
CA ARG A 11 -6.36 -0.60 12.12
C ARG A 11 -5.07 -0.19 11.46
N GLN A 12 -3.94 -0.60 12.03
CA GLN A 12 -2.64 -0.31 11.45
C GLN A 12 -2.40 -1.09 10.15
N TRP A 13 -2.83 -2.36 10.10
CA TRP A 13 -2.66 -3.30 8.99
C TRP A 13 -4.00 -3.96 8.64
N LEU A 14 -4.08 -4.61 7.48
CA LEU A 14 -5.35 -5.18 6.99
C LEU A 14 -5.86 -6.34 7.84
N ILE A 15 -4.96 -7.17 8.36
CA ILE A 15 -5.31 -8.40 9.10
C ILE A 15 -4.48 -8.46 10.37
N GLY A 16 -5.16 -8.56 11.52
CA GLY A 16 -4.51 -8.59 12.83
C GLY A 16 -3.68 -7.34 13.12
N ASP A 17 -2.61 -7.51 13.90
CA ASP A 17 -1.78 -6.41 14.42
C ASP A 17 -0.41 -6.31 13.72
N HIS A 18 -0.16 -7.14 12.70
CA HIS A 18 1.12 -7.21 12.00
C HIS A 18 0.95 -7.05 10.49
N ILE A 19 1.99 -6.51 9.85
CA ILE A 19 2.07 -6.46 8.38
C ILE A 19 1.98 -7.87 7.79
N SER A 20 1.20 -8.01 6.73
CA SER A 20 0.97 -9.29 6.07
C SER A 20 1.04 -9.15 4.55
N TYR A 21 1.01 -10.28 3.85
CA TYR A 21 0.90 -10.29 2.38
C TYR A 21 -0.31 -9.50 1.86
N ALA A 22 -1.41 -9.42 2.62
CA ALA A 22 -2.59 -8.66 2.23
C ALA A 22 -2.27 -7.17 2.04
N ASP A 23 -1.42 -6.61 2.89
CA ASP A 23 -1.03 -5.19 2.86
C ASP A 23 -0.28 -4.86 1.58
N PHE A 24 0.75 -5.66 1.26
CA PHE A 24 1.48 -5.54 0.02
C PHE A 24 0.58 -5.70 -1.20
N ARG A 25 -0.30 -6.71 -1.21
CA ARG A 25 -1.19 -6.97 -2.34
C ARG A 25 -2.11 -5.79 -2.61
N VAL A 26 -2.69 -5.19 -1.57
CA VAL A 26 -3.55 -4.00 -1.74
C VAL A 26 -2.74 -2.79 -2.21
N ALA A 27 -1.55 -2.55 -1.66
CA ALA A 27 -0.76 -1.38 -2.03
C ALA A 27 -0.16 -1.43 -3.44
N THR A 28 -0.01 -2.61 -4.07
CA THR A 28 0.51 -2.71 -5.45
C THR A 28 -0.27 -1.89 -6.48
N LEU A 29 -1.53 -1.54 -6.22
CA LEU A 29 -2.34 -0.72 -7.13
C LEU A 29 -2.04 0.77 -7.02
N MET A 30 -1.50 1.23 -5.89
CA MET A 30 -1.38 2.66 -5.56
C MET A 30 -0.52 3.46 -6.53
N PRO A 31 0.64 2.96 -7.02
CA PRO A 31 1.43 3.67 -8.02
C PRO A 31 0.67 4.00 -9.31
N PHE A 32 -0.35 3.19 -9.64
CA PHE A 32 -1.14 3.34 -10.87
C PHE A 32 -2.45 4.11 -10.65
N ALA A 33 -2.85 4.36 -9.40
CA ALA A 33 -4.18 4.87 -9.05
C ALA A 33 -4.50 6.20 -9.75
N ARG A 34 -3.54 7.13 -9.80
CA ARG A 34 -3.71 8.43 -10.48
C ARG A 34 -3.92 8.27 -11.99
N GLN A 35 -3.11 7.43 -12.64
CA GLN A 35 -3.22 7.18 -14.09
C GLN A 35 -4.52 6.44 -14.44
N ALA A 36 -4.98 5.58 -13.52
CA ALA A 36 -6.25 4.87 -13.63
C ALA A 36 -7.48 5.70 -13.21
N LEU A 37 -7.31 6.99 -12.90
CA LEU A 37 -8.38 7.91 -12.46
C LEU A 37 -9.17 7.37 -11.24
N LEU A 38 -8.52 6.61 -10.38
CA LEU A 38 -9.14 6.13 -9.15
C LEU A 38 -9.20 7.28 -8.13
N PRO A 39 -10.34 7.49 -7.45
CA PRO A 39 -10.51 8.57 -6.49
C PRO A 39 -9.85 8.25 -5.13
N VAL A 40 -8.58 7.84 -5.14
CA VAL A 40 -7.87 7.39 -3.93
C VAL A 40 -7.64 8.51 -2.90
N ASP A 41 -7.66 9.77 -3.33
CA ASP A 41 -7.46 10.94 -2.47
C ASP A 41 -8.65 11.18 -1.52
N ASP A 42 -9.84 10.65 -1.86
CA ASP A 42 -11.04 10.73 -1.02
C ASP A 42 -11.01 9.73 0.16
N TYR A 43 -9.98 8.89 0.25
CA TYR A 43 -9.89 7.77 1.20
C TYR A 43 -8.64 7.86 2.08
N PRO A 44 -8.67 8.66 3.17
CA PRO A 44 -7.49 8.92 4.00
C PRO A 44 -6.91 7.67 4.69
N GLY A 45 -7.74 6.67 5.01
CA GLY A 45 -7.28 5.39 5.56
C GLY A 45 -6.45 4.59 4.56
N LEU A 46 -6.83 4.65 3.27
CA LEU A 46 -6.08 4.03 2.18
C LEU A 46 -4.76 4.78 1.90
N GLN A 47 -4.79 6.12 1.90
CA GLN A 47 -3.59 6.96 1.75
C GLN A 47 -2.58 6.70 2.87
N ARG A 48 -3.04 6.65 4.13
CA ARG A 48 -2.20 6.32 5.29
C ARG A 48 -1.57 4.93 5.14
N HIS A 49 -2.36 3.93 4.75
CA HIS A 49 -1.89 2.56 4.55
C HIS A 49 -0.80 2.47 3.48
N ALA A 50 -1.02 3.12 2.33
CA ALA A 50 -0.05 3.19 1.24
C ALA A 50 1.24 3.90 1.68
N ALA A 51 1.14 5.05 2.33
CA ALA A 51 2.30 5.81 2.81
C ALA A 51 3.12 5.02 3.86
N GLN A 52 2.45 4.24 4.72
CA GLN A 52 3.10 3.39 5.70
C GLN A 52 3.94 2.28 5.04
N LEU A 53 3.48 1.72 3.92
CA LEU A 53 4.24 0.75 3.12
C LEU A 53 5.38 1.42 2.35
N ASP A 54 5.15 2.59 1.75
CA ASP A 54 6.18 3.36 1.04
C ASP A 54 7.35 3.81 1.94
N ALA A 55 7.13 3.87 3.26
CA ALA A 55 8.19 4.08 4.24
C ALA A 55 9.14 2.88 4.40
N LEU A 56 8.76 1.67 3.95
CA LEU A 56 9.60 0.48 3.99
C LEU A 56 10.59 0.50 2.80
N PRO A 57 11.92 0.56 3.03
CA PRO A 57 12.90 0.70 1.96
C PRO A 57 12.80 -0.40 0.89
N HIS A 58 12.64 -1.65 1.33
CA HIS A 58 12.54 -2.83 0.46
C HIS A 58 11.18 -2.96 -0.24
N TRP A 59 10.19 -2.15 0.14
CA TRP A 59 8.95 -2.05 -0.62
C TRP A 59 9.05 -0.97 -1.69
N ARG A 60 9.56 0.21 -1.29
CA ARG A 60 9.71 1.36 -2.19
C ARG A 60 10.70 1.09 -3.33
N ASP A 61 11.76 0.36 -3.03
CA ASP A 61 12.77 -0.05 -4.01
C ASP A 61 13.14 -1.53 -3.78
N PRO A 62 12.31 -2.47 -4.26
CA PRO A 62 12.43 -3.90 -3.96
C PRO A 62 13.64 -4.55 -4.64
N PHE A 63 14.21 -3.90 -5.66
CA PHE A 63 15.37 -4.39 -6.39
C PHE A 63 16.65 -3.63 -6.04
N HIS A 64 16.61 -2.71 -5.09
CA HIS A 64 17.80 -1.98 -4.66
C HIS A 64 18.92 -2.93 -4.26
N GLY A 65 20.07 -2.83 -4.94
CA GLY A 65 21.24 -3.66 -4.68
C GLY A 65 21.16 -5.09 -5.26
N LEU A 66 20.13 -5.41 -6.03
CA LEU A 66 20.06 -6.65 -6.81
C LEU A 66 20.54 -6.40 -8.24
N THR A 67 21.45 -7.25 -8.69
CA THR A 67 21.87 -7.30 -10.11
C THR A 67 20.99 -8.31 -10.82
N ALA A 68 20.34 -7.90 -11.91
CA ALA A 68 19.62 -8.85 -12.76
C ALA A 68 20.62 -9.87 -13.36
N PRO A 69 20.26 -11.15 -13.47
CA PRO A 69 21.06 -12.11 -14.24
C PRO A 69 21.15 -11.69 -15.71
N ASP A 70 22.24 -12.08 -16.38
CA ASP A 70 22.43 -11.93 -17.84
C ASP A 70 21.37 -12.70 -18.67
#